data_AF-A0A6N8XRR7-F1
#
_entry.id   AF-A0A6N8XRR7-F1
#
_cell.length_a   1.000
_cell.length_b   1.000
_cell.length_c   1.000
_cell.angle_alpha   90.00
_cell.angle_beta   90.00
_cell.angle_gamma   90.00
#
_symmetry.space_group_name_H-M   'P 1'
#
loop_
_entity.id
_entity.type
_entity.pdbx_description
1 polymer ?
#
loop_
_entity_poly.entity_id
_entity_poly.type
_entity_poly.pdbx_seq_one_letter_code
_entity_poly.pdbx_strand_id
1 'polypeptide(L)' 'MSKVLHKSGSNATTAANGRLAEAAHLQAIEGNPLTAEEIAMFEMFEREGWPPERRRAHILRRIEDRGRTAAAE' A
#
# COMPACT_ATOMS: atom_id res chain seq x y z
N MET A 1 -2.21 14.65 42.43
CA MET A 1 -1.58 15.13 41.17
C MET A 1 -1.15 13.90 40.37
N SER A 2 -2.02 13.42 39.47
CA SER A 2 -1.74 12.21 38.68
C SER A 2 -0.92 12.56 37.45
N LYS A 3 0.31 12.03 37.38
CA LYS A 3 1.24 12.27 36.26
C LYS A 3 0.91 11.30 35.13
N VAL A 4 0.47 11.87 34.01
CA VAL A 4 0.09 11.15 32.78
C VAL A 4 1.33 10.49 32.17
N LEU A 5 1.38 9.15 32.18
CA LEU A 5 2.36 8.38 31.40
C LEU A 5 1.80 8.17 29.99
N HIS A 6 2.26 8.98 29.04
CA HIS A 6 2.12 8.70 27.62
C HIS A 6 3.07 7.54 27.27
N LYS A 7 2.60 6.30 27.36
CA LYS A 7 3.36 5.13 26.91
C LYS A 7 3.23 5.00 25.40
N SER A 8 4.26 5.51 24.74
CA SER A 8 4.98 4.86 23.63
C SER A 8 4.14 4.43 22.43
N GLY A 9 4.10 5.29 21.41
CA GLY A 9 3.90 4.84 20.04
C GLY A 9 5.03 3.89 19.63
N SER A 10 4.67 2.69 19.16
CA SER A 10 5.39 1.85 18.18
C SER A 10 4.82 0.42 18.20
N ASN A 11 3.60 0.24 17.67
CA ASN A 11 3.10 -1.07 17.23
C ASN A 11 2.61 -1.03 15.77
N ALA A 12 2.75 0.11 15.07
CA ALA A 12 2.18 0.31 13.74
C ALA A 12 2.94 -0.44 12.63
N THR A 13 4.22 -0.77 12.84
CA THR A 13 5.09 -1.34 11.80
C THR A 13 4.82 -2.82 11.55
N THR A 14 4.42 -3.59 12.57
CA THR A 14 4.11 -5.02 12.41
C THR A 14 2.72 -5.26 11.81
N ALA A 15 1.75 -4.40 12.13
CA ALA A 15 0.37 -4.53 11.65
C ALA A 15 0.20 -4.11 10.18
N ALA A 16 1.09 -3.26 9.66
CA ALA A 16 1.09 -2.83 8.27
C ALA A 16 1.33 -4.01 7.30
N ASN A 17 2.44 -4.74 7.51
CA ASN A 17 2.80 -5.91 6.70
C ASN A 17 1.72 -7.01 6.68
N GLY A 18 0.95 -7.17 7.77
CA GLY A 18 -0.14 -8.15 7.83
C GLY A 18 -1.30 -7.83 6.88
N ARG A 19 -1.70 -6.56 6.78
CA ARG A 19 -2.84 -6.16 5.94
C ARG A 19 -2.55 -6.29 4.45
N LEU A 20 -1.31 -5.98 4.04
CA LEU A 20 -0.92 -6.16 2.64
C LEU A 20 -0.83 -7.65 2.28
N ALA A 21 -0.28 -8.48 3.16
CA ALA A 21 -0.21 -9.93 2.93
C ALA A 21 -1.60 -10.56 2.81
N GLU A 22 -2.56 -10.14 3.66
CA GLU A 22 -3.95 -10.58 3.58
C GLU A 22 -4.60 -10.13 2.27
N ALA A 23 -4.44 -8.86 1.88
CA ALA A 23 -4.97 -8.34 0.63
C ALA A 23 -4.38 -9.06 -0.60
N ALA A 24 -3.07 -9.33 -0.60
CA ALA A 24 -2.40 -10.08 -1.65
C ALA A 24 -2.91 -11.53 -1.74
N HIS A 25 -3.14 -12.17 -0.60
CA HIS A 25 -3.71 -13.51 -0.54
C HIS A 25 -5.14 -13.55 -1.11
N LEU A 26 -6.00 -12.60 -0.73
CA LEU A 26 -7.36 -12.51 -1.26
C LEU A 26 -7.38 -12.32 -2.77
N GLN A 27 -6.55 -11.42 -3.29
CA GLN A 27 -6.40 -11.18 -4.73
C GLN A 27 -5.89 -12.42 -5.48
N ALA A 28 -4.98 -13.19 -4.88
CA ALA A 28 -4.52 -14.45 -5.47
C ALA A 28 -5.63 -15.51 -5.58
N ILE A 29 -6.53 -15.60 -4.59
CA ILE A 29 -7.70 -16.50 -4.64
C ILE A 29 -8.65 -16.10 -5.78
N GLU A 30 -8.79 -14.81 -6.05
CA GLU A 30 -9.61 -14.27 -7.15
C GLU A 30 -8.96 -14.44 -8.53
N GLY A 31 -7.78 -15.08 -8.62
CA GLY A 31 -7.04 -15.22 -9.87
C GLY A 31 -6.38 -13.93 -10.36
N ASN A 32 -6.28 -12.92 -9.49
CA ASN A 32 -5.63 -11.64 -9.77
C ASN A 32 -4.44 -11.42 -8.81
N PRO A 33 -3.42 -12.30 -8.81
CA PRO A 33 -2.29 -12.14 -7.89
C PRO A 33 -1.57 -10.82 -8.14
N LEU A 34 -1.30 -10.07 -7.07
CA LEU A 34 -0.52 -8.84 -7.15
C LEU A 34 0.91 -9.17 -7.62
N THR A 35 1.42 -8.35 -8.54
CA THR A 35 2.80 -8.42 -8.99
C THR A 35 3.76 -7.91 -7.90
N ALA A 36 5.04 -8.29 -8.00
CA ALA A 36 6.07 -7.81 -7.07
C ALA A 36 6.18 -6.27 -7.06
N GLU A 37 5.98 -5.61 -8.21
CA GLU A 37 5.98 -4.16 -8.31
C GLU A 37 4.77 -3.50 -7.63
N GLU A 38 3.60 -4.15 -7.67
CA GLU A 38 2.40 -3.68 -6.98
C GLU A 38 2.56 -3.85 -5.47
N ILE A 39 3.09 -4.99 -5.02
CA ILE A 39 3.41 -5.22 -3.60
C ILE A 39 4.37 -4.14 -3.08
N ALA A 40 5.50 -3.90 -3.78
CA ALA A 40 6.46 -2.87 -3.39
C ALA A 40 5.85 -1.46 -3.34
N MET A 41 4.89 -1.17 -4.24
CA MET A 41 4.15 0.09 -4.25
C MET A 41 3.23 0.22 -3.02
N PHE A 42 2.52 -0.84 -2.65
CA PHE A 42 1.69 -0.82 -1.43
C PHE A 42 2.53 -0.73 -0.16
N GLU A 43 3.67 -1.43 -0.09
CA GLU A 43 4.63 -1.31 1.03
C GLU A 43 5.14 0.14 1.17
N MET A 44 5.44 0.81 0.05
CA MET A 44 5.81 2.23 0.05
C MET A 44 4.70 3.11 0.63
N PHE A 45 3.44 2.89 0.25
CA PHE A 45 2.31 3.67 0.78
C PHE A 45 2.15 3.54 2.29
N GLU A 46 2.35 2.34 2.82
CA GLU A 46 2.29 2.10 4.26
C GLU A 46 3.50 2.70 4.98
N ARG A 47 4.71 2.52 4.45
CA ARG A 47 5.94 3.08 5.00
C ARG A 47 5.90 4.61 5.08
N GLU A 48 5.36 5.26 4.05
CA GLU A 48 5.27 6.72 3.97
C GLU A 48 3.97 7.29 4.57
N GLY A 49 3.06 6.42 5.05
CA GLY A 49 1.80 6.85 5.66
C GLY A 49 0.89 7.64 4.72
N TRP A 50 0.89 7.33 3.42
CA TRP A 50 0.12 8.11 2.45
C TRP A 50 -1.38 8.04 2.73
N PRO A 51 -2.11 9.17 2.61
CA PRO A 51 -3.56 9.16 2.72
C PRO A 51 -4.21 8.48 1.48
N PRO A 52 -5.41 7.91 1.60
CA PRO A 52 -6.08 7.16 0.54
C PRO A 52 -6.19 7.93 -0.79
N GLU A 53 -6.44 9.22 -0.74
CA GLU A 53 -6.61 10.09 -1.90
C GLU A 53 -5.31 10.18 -2.71
N ARG A 54 -4.18 10.32 -2.02
CA ARG A 54 -2.84 10.35 -2.65
C ARG A 54 -2.49 8.99 -3.27
N ARG A 55 -2.82 7.89 -2.59
CA ARG A 55 -2.61 6.54 -3.13
C ARG A 55 -3.41 6.34 -4.41
N ARG A 56 -4.70 6.70 -4.41
CA ARG A 56 -5.57 6.61 -5.60
C ARG A 56 -5.03 7.43 -6.77
N ALA A 57 -4.66 8.69 -6.52
CA ALA A 57 -4.10 9.55 -7.56
C ALA A 57 -2.82 8.96 -8.19
N HIS A 58 -1.96 8.36 -7.36
CA HIS A 58 -0.73 7.72 -7.84
C HIS A 58 -1.00 6.48 -8.69
N ILE A 59 -1.92 5.61 -8.27
CA ILE A 59 -2.31 4.41 -9.02
C ILE A 59 -2.91 4.80 -10.38
N LEU A 60 -3.83 5.78 -10.40
CA LEU A 60 -4.45 6.25 -11.65
C LEU A 60 -3.40 6.79 -12.62
N ARG A 61 -2.48 7.65 -12.15
CA ARG A 61 -1.39 8.16 -12.98
C ARG A 61 -0.52 7.05 -13.55
N ARG A 62 -0.18 6.03 -12.74
CA ARG A 62 0.61 4.88 -13.20
C ARG A 62 -0.10 4.08 -14.29
N ILE A 63 -1.42 3.92 -14.19
CA ILE A 63 -2.24 3.26 -15.22
C ILE A 63 -2.25 4.09 -16.51
N GLU A 64 -2.43 5.41 -16.40
CA GLU A 64 -2.36 6.32 -17.56
C GLU A 64 -1.01 6.24 -18.27
N ASP A 65 0.10 6.27 -17.51
CA ASP A 65 1.45 6.18 -18.04
C ASP A 65 1.68 4.84 -18.75
N ARG A 66 1.22 3.73 -18.17
CA ARG A 66 1.34 2.39 -18.77
C ARG A 66 0.48 2.23 -20.03
N GLY A 67 -0.72 2.81 -20.04
CA GLY A 67 -1.58 2.84 -21.22
C GLY A 67 -0.99 3.68 -22.36
N ARG A 68 -0.25 4.75 -22.01
CA ARG A 68 0.44 5.60 -22.98
C ARG A 68 1.62 4.91 -23.66
N THR A 69 2.38 4.10 -22.93
CA THR A 69 3.52 3.35 -23.49
C THR A 69 3.08 2.17 -24.35
N ALA A 70 1.95 1.53 -24.05
CA ALA A 70 1.42 0.41 -24.82
C ALA A 70 0.81 0.82 -26.18
N ALA A 71 0.46 2.09 -26.38
CA ALA A 71 -0.08 2.61 -27.64
C ALA A 71 1.01 3.08 -28.64
N ALA A 72 2.30 2.93 -28.28
CA ALA A 72 3.44 3.38 -29.08
C ALA A 72 4.31 2.21 -29.60
N GLU A 73 3.90 0.96 -29.40
CA GLU A 73 4.49 -0.26 -29.98
C GLU A 73 3.62 -0.78 -31.14
#